data_AF-A0A6J6DNP6-F1
#
_entry.id   AF-A0A6J6DNP6-F1
#
_cell.length_a   1.000
_cell.length_b   1.000
_cell.length_c   1.000
_cell.angle_alpha   90.00
_cell.angle_beta   90.00
_cell.angle_gamma   90.00
#
_symmetry.space_group_name_H-M   'P 1'
#
loop_
_entity.id
_entity.type
_entity.pdbx_description
1 polymer ?
#
loop_
_entity_poly.entity_id
_entity_poly.type
_entity_poly.pdbx_seq_one_letter_code
_entity_poly.pdbx_strand_id
1 'polypeptide(L)'
;MPTWKPHALAKPHSDQIDLRLGDKVVATVDLADVEAGTEGKVILANGFNWQRYRVLFTNGVELGDLDHRHLAPIGRTAKRLAKKAKRG
;
A
#
# COMPACT_ATOMS: atom_id res chain seq x y z
N MET A 1 12.28 -4.71 -10.73
CA MET A 1 11.35 -5.66 -11.37
C MET A 1 10.51 -6.28 -10.25
N PRO A 2 9.19 -6.50 -10.40
CA PRO A 2 8.48 -7.23 -9.36
C PRO A 2 9.08 -8.64 -9.27
N THR A 3 9.32 -9.12 -8.06
CA THR A 3 9.95 -10.42 -7.73
C THR A 3 9.02 -11.62 -7.98
N TRP A 4 7.87 -11.41 -8.60
CA TRP A 4 6.89 -12.46 -8.88
C TRP A 4 6.10 -12.19 -10.16
N LYS A 5 5.87 -13.23 -10.98
CA LYS A 5 4.96 -13.20 -12.13
C LYS A 5 3.53 -13.31 -11.60
N PRO A 6 2.65 -12.32 -11.84
CA PRO A 6 1.24 -12.48 -11.49
C PRO A 6 0.67 -13.69 -12.22
N HIS A 7 -0.05 -14.55 -11.49
CA HIS A 7 -0.71 -15.72 -12.06
C HIS A 7 -1.74 -15.28 -13.10
N ALA A 8 -1.93 -16.06 -14.18
CA ALA A 8 -2.81 -15.69 -15.29
C ALA A 8 -4.29 -15.47 -14.91
N LEU A 9 -4.69 -15.96 -13.73
CA LEU A 9 -6.02 -15.79 -13.14
C LEU A 9 -6.11 -14.63 -12.14
N ALA A 10 -5.00 -13.99 -11.81
CA ALA A 10 -5.00 -12.81 -10.96
C ALA A 10 -5.68 -11.66 -11.72
N LYS A 11 -6.87 -11.27 -11.27
CA LYS A 11 -7.54 -10.05 -11.72
C LYS A 11 -7.43 -9.05 -10.57
N PRO A 12 -6.42 -8.16 -10.59
CA PRO A 12 -6.29 -7.12 -9.58
C PRO A 12 -7.59 -6.33 -9.48
N HIS A 13 -8.07 -6.08 -8.27
CA HIS A 13 -9.24 -5.23 -8.08
C HIS A 13 -8.97 -3.82 -8.62
N SER A 14 -9.99 -3.15 -9.17
CA SER A 14 -9.87 -1.78 -9.72
C SER A 14 -9.29 -0.79 -8.71
N ASP A 15 -9.60 -1.01 -7.44
CA ASP A 15 -9.26 -0.12 -6.33
C ASP A 15 -7.90 -0.46 -5.69
N GLN A 16 -7.13 -1.35 -6.32
CA GLN A 16 -5.82 -1.74 -5.82
C GLN A 16 -4.79 -0.62 -6.02
N ILE A 17 -4.13 -0.20 -4.93
CA ILE A 17 -3.03 0.77 -4.99
C ILE A 17 -1.73 0.04 -5.33
N ASP A 18 -0.96 0.44 -6.34
CA ASP A 18 0.32 -0.24 -6.66
C ASP A 18 1.47 0.16 -5.69
N LEU A 19 1.34 -0.18 -4.41
CA LEU A 19 2.37 0.01 -3.38
C LEU A 19 3.41 -1.09 -3.40
N ARG A 20 4.64 -0.74 -3.03
CA ARG A 20 5.81 -1.61 -3.01
C ARG A 20 6.53 -1.51 -1.67
N LEU A 21 7.43 -2.47 -1.41
CA LEU A 21 8.33 -2.40 -0.27
C LEU A 21 9.06 -1.05 -0.22
N GLY A 22 8.96 -0.39 0.93
CA GLY A 22 9.58 0.90 1.21
C GLY A 22 8.79 2.13 0.79
N ASP A 23 7.63 1.97 0.14
CA ASP A 23 6.75 3.10 -0.15
C ASP A 23 6.23 3.75 1.14
N LYS A 24 6.09 5.08 1.09
CA LYS A 24 5.53 5.87 2.19
C LYS A 24 4.03 6.01 2.03
N VAL A 25 3.32 5.78 3.13
CA VAL A 25 1.87 5.85 3.22
C VAL A 25 1.45 6.61 4.48
N VAL A 26 0.19 6.97 4.53
CA VAL A 26 -0.47 7.52 5.72
C VAL A 26 -1.75 6.72 5.99
N ALA A 27 -2.05 6.47 7.26
CA ALA A 27 -3.33 5.90 7.67
C ALA A 27 -4.46 6.90 7.36
N THR A 28 -5.52 6.47 6.69
CA THR A 28 -6.68 7.34 6.35
C THR A 28 -7.82 7.21 7.35
N VAL A 29 -7.78 6.19 8.19
CA VAL A 29 -8.76 5.87 9.24
C VAL A 29 -8.00 5.50 10.50
N ASP A 30 -8.67 5.56 11.64
CA ASP A 30 -8.13 4.99 12.87
C ASP A 30 -8.06 3.47 12.74
N LEU A 31 -6.89 2.92 13.07
CA LEU A 31 -6.62 1.48 13.13
C LEU A 31 -6.28 1.10 14.57
N ALA A 32 -6.06 -0.20 14.81
CA ALA A 32 -5.63 -0.69 16.11
C ALA A 32 -4.31 -0.02 16.53
N ASP A 33 -4.39 0.86 17.54
CA ASP A 33 -3.27 1.63 18.09
C ASP A 33 -2.56 2.56 17.08
N VAL A 34 -3.23 2.95 15.99
CA VAL A 34 -2.70 3.89 14.99
C VAL A 34 -3.80 4.88 14.60
N GLU A 35 -3.63 6.14 14.95
CA GLU A 35 -4.57 7.21 14.58
C GLU A 35 -4.51 7.53 13.08
N ALA A 36 -5.64 7.97 12.52
CA ALA A 36 -5.69 8.52 11.18
C ALA A 36 -4.70 9.68 11.03
N GLY A 37 -3.99 9.72 9.90
CA GLY A 37 -2.91 10.69 9.66
C GLY A 37 -1.53 10.18 10.09
N THR A 38 -1.42 9.03 10.77
CA THR A 38 -0.11 8.47 11.12
C THR A 38 0.63 8.00 9.86
N GLU A 39 1.85 8.50 9.67
CA GLU A 39 2.71 8.07 8.58
C GLU A 39 3.27 6.66 8.82
N GLY A 40 3.52 5.94 7.73
CA GLY A 40 4.13 4.62 7.79
C GLY A 40 4.90 4.27 6.54
N LYS A 41 5.66 3.19 6.66
CA LYS A 41 6.44 2.60 5.57
C LYS A 41 5.97 1.18 5.31
N VAL A 42 5.70 0.87 4.05
CA VAL A 42 5.35 -0.48 3.63
C VAL A 42 6.56 -1.40 3.82
N ILE A 43 6.40 -2.43 4.64
CA ILE A 43 7.41 -3.46 4.91
C ILE A 43 7.09 -4.81 4.25
N LEU A 44 5.85 -4.99 3.79
CA LEU A 44 5.45 -6.12 2.96
C LEU A 44 4.35 -5.67 1.99
N ALA A 45 4.48 -6.06 0.74
CA ALA A 45 3.42 -5.94 -0.26
C ALA A 45 3.22 -7.33 -0.87
N ASN A 46 2.18 -8.04 -0.43
CA ASN A 46 1.91 -9.41 -0.89
C ASN A 46 0.45 -9.54 -1.32
N GLY A 47 0.17 -10.33 -2.36
CA GLY A 47 -1.17 -10.43 -2.91
C GLY A 47 -1.25 -11.28 -4.16
N PHE A 48 -2.45 -11.84 -4.37
CA PHE A 48 -2.80 -12.61 -5.56
C PHE A 48 -3.89 -11.88 -6.36
N ASN A 49 -5.15 -11.93 -5.90
CA ASN A 49 -6.23 -11.08 -6.41
C ASN A 49 -6.39 -9.78 -5.59
N TRP A 50 -6.17 -9.86 -4.28
CA TRP A 50 -6.09 -8.70 -3.39
C TRP A 50 -4.66 -8.51 -2.94
N GLN A 51 -4.17 -7.27 -3.07
CA GLN A 51 -2.90 -6.88 -2.48
C GLN A 51 -3.12 -6.44 -1.04
N ARG A 52 -2.41 -7.09 -0.13
CA ARG A 52 -2.36 -6.77 1.29
C ARG A 52 -0.99 -6.23 1.64
N TYR A 53 -1.01 -5.17 2.42
CA TYR A 53 0.17 -4.48 2.87
C TYR A 53 0.39 -4.72 4.34
N ARG A 54 1.66 -4.78 4.69
CA ARG A 54 2.10 -4.61 6.05
C ARG A 54 2.87 -3.30 6.15
N VAL A 55 2.53 -2.49 7.12
CA VAL A 55 3.08 -1.16 7.31
C VAL A 55 3.65 -1.05 8.71
N LEU A 56 4.88 -0.56 8.80
CA LEU A 56 5.46 -0.08 10.04
C LEU A 56 5.18 1.41 10.14
N PHE A 57 4.36 1.80 11.12
CA PHE A 57 3.99 3.18 11.37
C PHE A 57 5.04 3.90 12.21
N THR A 58 5.06 5.24 12.12
CA THR A 58 6.03 6.07 12.86
C THR A 58 5.85 6.02 14.37
N ASN A 59 4.67 5.62 14.86
CA ASN A 59 4.41 5.36 16.27
C ASN A 59 4.99 4.01 16.76
N GLY A 60 5.65 3.25 15.88
CA GLY A 60 6.28 1.96 16.21
C GLY A 60 5.38 0.75 16.04
N VAL A 61 4.10 0.92 15.69
CA VAL A 61 3.16 -0.18 15.49
C VAL A 61 3.31 -0.78 14.10
N GLU A 62 3.34 -2.10 14.02
CA GLU A 62 3.31 -2.86 12.77
C GLU A 62 1.91 -3.44 12.56
N LEU A 63 1.22 -3.05 11.48
CA LEU A 63 -0.08 -3.62 11.13
C LEU A 63 -0.03 -4.27 9.74
N GLY A 64 -0.66 -5.45 9.65
CA GLY A 64 -0.84 -6.20 8.41
C GLY A 64 -2.27 -6.11 7.88
N ASP A 65 -2.50 -6.82 6.77
CA ASP A 65 -3.80 -6.90 6.08
C ASP A 65 -4.36 -5.54 5.60
N LEU A 66 -3.52 -4.54 5.45
CA LEU A 66 -3.96 -3.21 5.01
C LEU A 66 -4.16 -3.16 3.50
N ASP A 67 -5.06 -2.28 3.05
CA ASP A 67 -5.39 -2.05 1.65
C ASP A 67 -5.76 -0.59 1.41
N HIS A 68 -6.36 -0.30 0.25
CA HIS A 68 -6.73 1.04 -0.19
C HIS A 68 -7.75 1.76 0.72
N ARG A 69 -8.51 1.01 1.55
CA ARG A 69 -9.49 1.59 2.48
C ARG A 69 -8.81 2.22 3.69
N HIS A 70 -7.58 1.79 3.96
CA HIS A 70 -6.84 2.15 5.16
C HIS A 70 -5.64 3.07 4.88
N LEU A 71 -5.13 3.07 3.64
CA LEU A 71 -3.85 3.69 3.30
C LEU A 71 -3.97 4.65 2.11
N ALA A 72 -3.39 5.83 2.26
CA ALA A 72 -3.12 6.72 1.14
C ALA A 72 -1.60 6.82 0.90
N PRO A 73 -1.14 6.76 -0.37
CA PRO A 73 0.26 6.98 -0.70
C PRO A 73 0.64 8.46 -0.50
N ILE A 74 1.84 8.73 0.02
CA ILE A 74 2.33 10.10 0.26
C ILE A 74 3.69 10.36 -0.41
N GLY A 75 4.05 11.64 -0.52
CA GLY A 75 5.36 12.09 -1.01
C GLY A 75 5.75 11.52 -2.38
N ARG A 76 6.91 10.85 -2.45
CA ARG A 76 7.44 10.27 -3.69
C ARG A 76 6.54 9.14 -4.23
N THR A 77 5.92 8.36 -3.34
CA THR A 77 5.03 7.26 -3.71
C THR A 77 3.78 7.80 -4.43
N ALA A 78 3.15 8.83 -3.89
CA ALA A 78 2.01 9.50 -4.52
C ALA A 78 2.35 10.01 -5.94
N LYS A 79 3.49 10.71 -6.08
CA LYS A 79 3.96 11.22 -7.38
C LYS A 79 4.19 10.09 -8.40
N ARG A 80 4.78 8.97 -7.97
CA ARG A 80 5.01 7.79 -8.82
C ARG A 80 3.69 7.20 -9.32
N LEU A 81 2.72 7.04 -8.42
CA LEU A 81 1.41 6.48 -8.75
C LEU A 81 0.62 7.39 -9.69
N ALA A 82 0.60 8.70 -9.44
CA ALA A 82 -0.02 9.67 -10.34
C ALA A 82 0.60 9.65 -11.75
N LYS A 83 1.94 9.53 -11.85
CA LYS A 83 2.62 9.40 -13.14
C LYS A 83 2.27 8.09 -13.86
N LYS A 84 2.07 7.00 -13.11
CA LYS A 84 1.66 5.70 -13.68
C LYS A 84 0.22 5.77 -14.20
N ALA A 85 -0.68 6.40 -13.45
CA ALA A 85 -2.08 6.57 -13.85
C ALA A 85 -2.25 7.41 -15.12
N LYS A 86 -1.38 8.40 -15.38
CA LYS A 86 -1.38 9.20 -16.62
C LYS A 86 -0.86 8.46 -17.86
N ARG A 87 -0.20 7.30 -17.69
CA ARG A 87 0.46 6.55 -18.76
C ARG A 87 -0.28 5.27 -19.16
N GLY A 88 -1.26 4.86 -18.36
CA GLY A 88 -2.20 3.79 -18.71
C GLY A 88 -3.43 4.41 -19.35
#